data_AF-Q8EAH8-F1
#
_entry.id   AF-Q8EAH8-F1
#
_cell.length_a   1.000
_cell.length_b   1.000
_cell.length_c   1.000
_cell.angle_alpha   90.00
_cell.angle_beta   90.00
_cell.angle_gamma   90.00
#
_symmetry.space_group_name_H-M   'P 1'
#
loop_
_entity.id
_entity.type
_entity.pdbx_description
1 polymer ?
#
loop_
_entity_poly.entity_id
_entity_poly.type
_entity_poly.pdbx_seq_one_letter_code
_entity_poly.pdbx_strand_id
1 'polypeptide(L)'
;MASYLFSEPGVQLHFGLNTNALLNAIKRADAIVLHAAIYSNFADNAVGQLLLQRLQNASLKQLTLIKLEPTRPWQDEFATILRPEMPLQDIEQLYDISRHWCAELKTQFPEAVNLMSTQALPLQPILLIGDKLFIGHYAHSNCTSAQGLWLEFDILGLGIAPNTLIDWFDTGVPSEQNSAVAIALGRYVEECRRAVGDLWYQSLIELDKGFNR
;
A
#
# COMPACT_ATOMS: atom_id res chain seq x y z
N MET A 1 -16.17 4.02 33.48
CA MET A 1 -15.69 4.39 32.14
C MET A 1 -14.32 3.78 31.98
N ALA A 2 -14.18 2.74 31.17
CA ALA A 2 -12.89 2.08 30.99
C ALA A 2 -12.01 2.90 30.04
N SER A 3 -10.91 3.44 30.55
CA SER A 3 -9.88 4.10 29.75
C SER A 3 -8.97 3.03 29.13
N TYR A 4 -9.42 2.40 28.05
CA TYR A 4 -8.53 1.66 27.17
C TYR A 4 -8.00 2.63 26.12
N LEU A 5 -7.07 3.49 26.53
CA LEU A 5 -6.14 4.08 25.56
C LEU A 5 -5.18 2.96 25.19
N PHE A 6 -5.47 2.31 24.07
CA PHE A 6 -4.66 1.23 23.49
C PHE A 6 -3.20 1.67 23.42
N SER A 7 -2.37 1.19 24.35
CA SER A 7 -0.92 1.16 24.19
C SER A 7 -0.49 -0.29 24.02
N GLU A 8 -1.10 -0.98 23.06
CA GLU A 8 -0.54 -2.25 22.61
C GLU A 8 0.84 -1.96 22.01
N PRO A 9 1.92 -2.58 22.51
CA PRO A 9 3.24 -2.43 21.92
C PRO A 9 3.18 -2.68 20.42
N GLY A 10 3.67 -1.72 19.63
CA GLY A 10 3.66 -1.81 18.17
C GLY A 10 2.36 -1.39 17.49
N VAL A 11 1.41 -0.73 18.17
CA VAL A 11 0.31 -0.01 17.51
C VAL A 11 0.37 1.47 17.83
N GLN A 12 0.33 2.33 16.81
CA GLN A 12 0.26 3.78 16.97
C GLN A 12 -0.89 4.37 16.15
N LEU A 13 -1.54 5.37 16.73
CA LEU A 13 -2.59 6.15 16.09
C LEU A 13 -2.06 7.53 15.74
N HIS A 14 -2.32 7.99 14.52
CA HIS A 14 -1.89 9.29 14.04
C HIS A 14 -3.06 10.08 13.44
N PHE A 15 -3.09 11.38 13.70
CA PHE A 15 -3.90 12.34 12.97
C PHE A 15 -3.06 12.85 11.79
N GLY A 16 -3.36 12.35 10.61
CA GLY A 16 -2.55 12.47 9.40
C GLY A 16 -1.50 11.37 9.26
N LEU A 17 -1.05 11.15 8.04
CA LEU A 17 0.04 10.24 7.73
C LEU A 17 1.34 10.76 8.37
N ASN A 18 1.86 10.00 9.34
CA ASN A 18 3.11 10.34 10.02
C ASN A 18 4.30 10.21 9.05
N THR A 19 4.63 11.31 8.39
CA THR A 19 5.65 11.35 7.33
C THR A 19 7.03 10.99 7.88
N ASN A 20 7.35 11.34 9.13
CA ASN A 20 8.65 11.00 9.73
C ASN A 20 8.77 9.50 9.99
N ALA A 21 7.71 8.87 10.52
CA ALA A 21 7.70 7.43 10.72
C ALA A 21 7.74 6.69 9.38
N LEU A 22 6.99 7.16 8.40
CA LEU A 22 6.99 6.64 7.03
C LEU A 22 8.39 6.69 6.40
N LEU A 23 9.06 7.84 6.44
CA LEU A 23 10.43 7.99 5.90
C LEU A 23 11.43 7.09 6.64
N ASN A 24 11.27 6.89 7.94
CA ASN A 24 12.14 6.00 8.72
C ASN A 24 11.92 4.53 8.38
N ALA A 25 10.68 4.10 8.16
CA ALA A 25 10.36 2.77 7.67
C ALA A 25 10.94 2.56 6.26
N ILE A 26 10.71 3.53 5.36
CA ILE A 26 11.24 3.51 3.99
C ILE A 26 12.76 3.57 3.95
N LYS A 27 13.48 4.00 5.00
CA LYS A 27 14.96 3.92 5.01
C LYS A 27 15.49 2.50 5.28
N ARG A 28 14.69 1.64 5.92
CA ARG A 28 15.14 0.36 6.47
C ARG A 28 14.61 -0.85 5.71
N ALA A 29 13.48 -0.72 5.03
CA ALA A 29 12.83 -1.84 4.35
C ALA A 29 13.55 -2.24 3.05
N ASP A 30 13.72 -3.53 2.80
CA ASP A 30 14.24 -3.99 1.50
C ASP A 30 13.14 -4.13 0.44
N ALA A 31 11.89 -4.31 0.88
CA ALA A 31 10.72 -4.44 0.03
C ALA A 31 9.57 -3.55 0.51
N ILE A 32 8.86 -2.94 -0.43
CA ILE A 32 7.76 -2.01 -0.19
C ILE A 32 6.60 -2.34 -1.13
N VAL A 33 5.38 -2.35 -0.59
CA VAL A 33 4.13 -2.40 -1.36
C VAL A 33 3.30 -1.17 -1.02
N LEU A 34 3.02 -0.35 -2.03
CA LEU A 34 2.13 0.79 -1.89
C LEU A 34 0.81 0.46 -2.60
N HIS A 35 -0.29 0.57 -1.86
CA HIS A 35 -1.64 0.45 -2.38
C HIS A 35 -2.45 1.70 -2.00
N ALA A 36 -2.47 2.67 -2.91
CA ALA A 36 -3.22 3.91 -2.75
C ALA A 36 -3.93 4.27 -4.06
N ALA A 37 -4.99 5.06 -3.95
CA ALA A 37 -5.78 5.47 -5.10
C ALA A 37 -5.01 6.35 -6.09
N ILE A 38 -4.21 7.30 -5.59
CA ILE A 38 -3.48 8.29 -6.40
C ILE A 38 -2.13 8.59 -5.72
N TYR A 39 -1.04 8.58 -6.50
CA TYR A 39 0.33 8.83 -6.05
C TYR A 39 0.87 10.21 -6.43
N SER A 40 0.04 11.13 -6.94
CA SER A 40 0.46 12.47 -7.35
C SER A 40 1.26 13.20 -6.27
N ASN A 41 0.90 13.03 -5.00
CA ASN A 41 1.60 13.64 -3.87
C ASN A 41 3.03 13.13 -3.72
N PHE A 42 3.37 11.94 -4.23
CA PHE A 42 4.72 11.38 -4.18
C PHE A 42 5.60 11.84 -5.34
N ALA A 43 5.05 12.43 -6.40
CA ALA A 43 5.86 12.94 -7.50
C ALA A 43 6.89 13.97 -7.04
N ASP A 44 6.47 14.88 -6.14
CA ASP A 44 7.26 16.05 -5.75
C ASP A 44 7.48 16.19 -4.24
N ASN A 45 7.49 15.08 -3.49
CA ASN A 45 7.68 15.11 -2.04
C ASN A 45 8.86 14.27 -1.53
N ALA A 46 9.16 14.40 -0.24
CA ALA A 46 10.26 13.70 0.42
C ALA A 46 10.15 12.17 0.36
N VAL A 47 8.93 11.62 0.33
CA VAL A 47 8.69 10.17 0.20
C VAL A 47 9.12 9.70 -1.18
N GLY A 48 8.66 10.35 -2.24
CA GLY A 48 9.07 10.01 -3.61
C GLY A 48 10.55 10.20 -3.86
N GLN A 49 11.14 11.29 -3.36
CA GLN A 49 12.58 11.52 -3.45
C GLN A 49 13.39 10.43 -2.75
N LEU A 50 12.97 9.99 -1.56
CA LEU A 50 13.64 8.90 -0.85
C LEU A 50 13.51 7.56 -1.58
N LEU A 51 12.32 7.23 -2.10
CA LEU A 51 12.13 6.03 -2.91
C LEU A 51 13.05 6.03 -4.13
N LEU A 52 13.08 7.15 -4.87
CA LEU A 52 13.95 7.32 -6.04
C LEU A 52 15.42 7.16 -5.67
N GLN A 53 15.88 7.83 -4.60
CA GLN A 53 17.25 7.72 -4.11
C GLN A 53 17.62 6.28 -3.78
N ARG A 54 16.73 5.55 -3.11
CA ARG A 54 16.96 4.15 -2.72
C ARG A 54 16.94 3.17 -3.90
N LEU A 55 16.18 3.48 -4.94
CA LEU A 55 16.21 2.72 -6.20
C LEU A 55 17.51 2.99 -6.96
N GLN A 56 17.92 4.25 -7.08
CA GLN A 56 19.15 4.67 -7.76
C GLN A 56 20.41 4.04 -7.16
N ASN A 57 20.46 3.89 -5.84
CA ASN A 57 21.60 3.25 -5.15
C ASN A 57 21.43 1.74 -4.91
N ALA A 58 20.38 1.12 -5.49
CA ALA A 58 20.05 -0.30 -5.34
C ALA A 58 19.91 -0.80 -3.89
N SER A 59 19.62 0.10 -2.94
CA SER A 59 19.36 -0.26 -1.55
C SER A 59 17.92 -0.70 -1.31
N LEU A 60 16.95 -0.26 -2.12
CA LEU A 60 15.60 -0.81 -2.14
C LEU A 60 15.56 -1.93 -3.19
N LYS A 61 15.24 -3.16 -2.76
CA LYS A 61 15.25 -4.35 -3.62
C LYS A 61 13.96 -4.48 -4.41
N GLN A 62 12.84 -4.22 -3.77
CA GLN A 62 11.53 -4.32 -4.41
C GLN A 62 10.63 -3.15 -4.03
N LEU A 63 10.00 -2.54 -5.03
CA LEU A 63 8.91 -1.59 -4.88
C LEU A 63 7.73 -2.04 -5.73
N THR A 64 6.63 -2.43 -5.10
CA THR A 64 5.37 -2.73 -5.79
C THR A 64 4.44 -1.54 -5.65
N LEU A 65 4.06 -0.96 -6.78
CA LEU A 65 3.08 0.10 -6.90
C LEU A 65 1.77 -0.49 -7.42
N ILE A 66 0.74 -0.51 -6.57
CA ILE A 66 -0.61 -0.90 -6.95
C ILE A 66 -1.38 0.37 -7.22
N LYS A 67 -1.53 0.74 -8.50
CA LYS A 67 -2.24 1.94 -8.92
C LYS A 67 -3.67 1.64 -9.34
N LEU A 68 -4.53 2.63 -9.14
CA LEU A 68 -5.91 2.57 -9.53
C LEU A 68 -6.10 2.97 -10.99
N GLU A 69 -6.81 2.15 -11.75
CA GLU A 69 -7.26 2.45 -13.11
C GLU A 69 -8.77 2.20 -13.19
N PRO A 70 -9.58 3.12 -12.65
CA PRO A 70 -11.02 2.95 -12.53
C PRO A 70 -11.74 3.05 -13.88
N THR A 71 -12.95 2.48 -13.96
CA THR A 71 -13.87 2.85 -15.04
C THR A 71 -14.50 4.20 -14.69
N ARG A 72 -14.80 5.01 -15.71
CA ARG A 72 -15.29 6.40 -15.50
C ARG A 72 -16.44 6.52 -14.49
N PRO A 73 -17.50 5.69 -14.52
CA PRO A 73 -18.63 5.87 -13.62
C PRO A 73 -18.28 5.83 -12.12
N TRP A 74 -17.41 4.90 -11.70
CA TRP A 74 -17.03 4.82 -10.28
C TRP A 74 -15.82 5.70 -9.95
N GLN A 75 -15.01 6.06 -10.95
CA GLN A 75 -13.97 7.08 -10.79
C GLN A 75 -14.58 8.40 -10.31
N ASP A 76 -15.65 8.86 -10.97
CA ASP A 76 -16.32 10.11 -10.66
C ASP A 76 -16.97 10.07 -9.28
N GLU A 77 -17.64 8.97 -8.94
CA GLU A 77 -18.20 8.76 -7.60
C GLU A 77 -17.11 8.79 -6.52
N PHE A 78 -16.04 8.01 -6.70
CA PHE A 78 -14.94 7.96 -5.73
C PHE A 78 -14.18 9.29 -5.62
N ALA A 79 -14.04 10.00 -6.74
CA ALA A 79 -13.51 11.36 -6.80
C ALA A 79 -14.32 12.33 -5.95
N THR A 80 -15.66 12.32 -6.07
CA THR A 80 -16.53 13.17 -5.26
C THR A 80 -16.50 12.82 -3.77
N ILE A 81 -16.23 11.56 -3.42
CA ILE A 81 -16.06 11.14 -2.02
C ILE A 81 -14.77 11.73 -1.43
N LEU A 82 -13.66 11.62 -2.16
CA LEU A 82 -12.35 12.01 -1.65
C LEU A 82 -12.06 13.50 -1.76
N ARG A 83 -12.70 14.20 -2.71
CA ARG A 83 -12.45 15.60 -3.04
C ARG A 83 -13.75 16.25 -3.55
N PRO A 84 -14.75 16.47 -2.69
CA PRO A 84 -16.10 16.90 -3.10
C PRO A 84 -16.12 18.24 -3.85
N GLU A 85 -15.18 19.13 -3.54
CA GLU A 85 -15.10 20.49 -4.09
C GLU A 85 -14.13 20.62 -5.26
N MET A 86 -13.39 19.55 -5.62
CA MET A 86 -12.42 19.61 -6.71
C MET A 86 -13.09 19.32 -8.06
N PRO A 87 -12.89 20.16 -9.08
CA PRO A 87 -13.35 19.88 -10.44
C PRO A 87 -12.84 18.54 -10.97
N LEU A 88 -13.68 17.78 -11.69
CA LEU A 88 -13.29 16.47 -12.24
C LEU A 88 -12.05 16.54 -13.13
N GLN A 89 -11.88 17.62 -13.89
CA GLN A 89 -10.69 17.84 -14.73
C GLN A 89 -9.39 17.92 -13.89
N ASP A 90 -9.44 18.56 -12.73
CA ASP A 90 -8.27 18.64 -11.84
C ASP A 90 -7.97 17.25 -11.23
N ILE A 91 -9.01 16.46 -10.97
CA ILE A 91 -8.86 15.08 -10.50
C ILE A 91 -8.24 14.20 -11.59
N GLU A 92 -8.68 14.34 -12.85
CA GLU A 92 -8.04 13.67 -13.99
C GLU A 92 -6.55 14.02 -14.09
N GLN A 93 -6.18 15.29 -13.88
CA GLN A 93 -4.79 15.71 -13.86
C GLN A 93 -4.00 15.04 -12.73
N LEU A 94 -4.58 14.86 -11.53
CA LEU A 94 -3.92 14.12 -10.44
C LEU A 94 -3.69 12.65 -10.82
N TYR A 95 -4.64 12.02 -11.51
CA TYR A 95 -4.45 10.67 -12.04
C TYR A 95 -3.34 10.64 -13.10
N ASP A 96 -3.27 11.63 -13.99
CA ASP A 96 -2.20 11.71 -15.00
C ASP A 96 -0.82 11.85 -14.37
N ILE A 97 -0.65 12.74 -13.39
CA ILE A 97 0.60 12.89 -12.65
C ILE A 97 0.98 11.57 -11.97
N SER A 98 0.01 10.93 -11.29
CA SER A 98 0.22 9.63 -10.65
C SER A 98 0.63 8.56 -11.65
N ARG A 99 -0.04 8.48 -12.81
CA ARG A 99 0.27 7.50 -13.86
C ARG A 99 1.67 7.72 -14.42
N HIS A 100 2.02 8.98 -14.68
CA HIS A 100 3.31 9.35 -15.22
C HIS A 100 4.43 8.97 -14.25
N TRP A 101 4.34 9.39 -12.99
CA TRP A 101 5.33 9.07 -11.95
C TRP A 101 5.53 7.55 -11.79
N CYS A 102 4.45 6.78 -11.72
CA CYS A 102 4.53 5.32 -11.66
C CYS A 102 5.21 4.71 -12.88
N ALA A 103 4.87 5.19 -14.08
CA ALA A 103 5.43 4.69 -15.33
C ALA A 103 6.93 5.01 -15.43
N GLU A 104 7.34 6.22 -15.06
CA GLU A 104 8.75 6.62 -15.04
C GLU A 104 9.58 5.74 -14.12
N LEU A 105 9.10 5.47 -12.89
CA LEU A 105 9.78 4.56 -11.97
C LEU A 105 9.93 3.15 -12.55
N LYS A 106 8.87 2.60 -13.17
CA LYS A 106 8.93 1.29 -13.81
C LYS A 106 9.90 1.26 -14.99
N THR A 107 9.92 2.31 -15.81
CA THR A 107 10.82 2.40 -16.97
C THR A 107 12.28 2.53 -16.54
N GLN A 108 12.57 3.32 -15.50
CA GLN A 108 13.94 3.54 -15.03
C GLN A 108 14.49 2.34 -14.23
N PHE A 109 13.64 1.64 -13.49
CA PHE A 109 14.03 0.54 -12.60
C PHE A 109 13.19 -0.73 -12.85
N PRO A 110 13.25 -1.33 -14.05
CA PRO A 110 12.33 -2.39 -14.46
C PRO A 110 12.38 -3.66 -13.61
N GLU A 111 13.53 -3.98 -13.02
CA GLU A 111 13.70 -5.17 -12.17
C GLU A 111 13.27 -4.93 -10.72
N ALA A 112 13.46 -3.72 -10.21
CA ALA A 112 13.17 -3.38 -8.81
C ALA A 112 11.75 -2.84 -8.62
N VAL A 113 11.10 -2.33 -9.66
CA VAL A 113 9.76 -1.75 -9.59
C VAL A 113 8.75 -2.66 -10.26
N ASN A 114 7.76 -3.12 -9.50
CA ASN A 114 6.56 -3.78 -10.00
C ASN A 114 5.44 -2.77 -10.09
N LEU A 115 4.87 -2.57 -11.28
CA LEU A 115 3.73 -1.69 -11.47
C LEU A 115 2.49 -2.51 -11.81
N MET A 116 1.55 -2.53 -10.89
CA MET A 116 0.29 -3.27 -10.99
C MET A 116 -0.86 -2.28 -11.10
N SER A 117 -1.84 -2.60 -11.95
CA SER A 117 -3.04 -1.78 -12.12
C SER A 117 -4.24 -2.57 -11.60
N THR A 118 -5.12 -1.89 -10.88
CA THR A 118 -6.35 -2.50 -10.36
C THR A 118 -7.57 -1.68 -10.74
N GLN A 119 -8.67 -2.38 -11.00
CA GLN A 119 -10.00 -1.79 -11.14
C GLN A 119 -10.86 -2.02 -9.90
N ALA A 120 -10.33 -2.71 -8.88
CA ALA A 120 -11.04 -2.89 -7.63
C ALA A 120 -11.14 -1.55 -6.89
N LEU A 121 -12.32 -1.25 -6.35
CA LEU A 121 -12.53 -0.09 -5.50
C LEU A 121 -11.64 -0.22 -4.25
N PRO A 122 -10.68 0.69 -4.02
CA PRO A 122 -9.79 0.57 -2.88
C PRO A 122 -10.55 1.06 -1.65
N LEU A 123 -10.68 0.21 -0.64
CA LEU A 123 -11.44 0.56 0.56
C LEU A 123 -10.65 1.47 1.51
N GLN A 124 -9.33 1.48 1.38
CA GLN A 124 -8.40 2.27 2.19
C GLN A 124 -7.01 2.32 1.54
N PRO A 125 -6.20 3.35 1.82
CA PRO A 125 -4.79 3.33 1.47
C PRO A 125 -4.01 2.43 2.44
N ILE A 126 -3.16 1.54 1.89
CA ILE A 126 -2.36 0.57 2.62
C ILE A 126 -0.90 0.66 2.15
N LEU A 127 0.04 0.76 3.09
CA LEU A 127 1.48 0.78 2.81
C LEU A 127 2.15 -0.35 3.61
N LEU A 128 2.67 -1.37 2.93
CA LEU A 128 3.50 -2.42 3.51
C LEU A 128 4.97 -2.03 3.31
N ILE A 129 5.71 -1.81 4.39
CA ILE A 129 7.09 -1.30 4.33
C ILE A 129 7.97 -2.15 5.25
N GLY A 130 8.46 -3.27 4.71
CA GLY A 130 9.16 -4.29 5.49
C GLY A 130 8.31 -4.75 6.68
N ASP A 131 8.77 -4.42 7.89
CA ASP A 131 8.13 -4.78 9.17
C ASP A 131 7.05 -3.78 9.63
N LYS A 132 6.73 -2.77 8.82
CA LYS A 132 5.77 -1.72 9.14
C LYS A 132 4.55 -1.78 8.23
N LEU A 133 3.38 -1.56 8.81
CA LEU A 133 2.12 -1.41 8.09
C LEU A 133 1.52 -0.05 8.43
N PHE A 134 1.22 0.75 7.41
CA PHE A 134 0.47 2.00 7.55
C PHE A 134 -0.87 1.88 6.86
N ILE A 135 -1.93 2.26 7.57
CA ILE A 135 -3.31 2.13 7.08
C ILE A 135 -4.01 3.46 7.30
N GLY A 136 -4.48 4.06 6.23
CA GLY A 136 -5.30 5.27 6.29
C GLY A 136 -6.77 4.93 6.08
N HIS A 137 -7.62 5.94 6.15
CA HIS A 137 -9.06 5.77 5.93
C HIS A 137 -9.52 6.74 4.84
N TYR A 138 -10.34 6.26 3.91
CA TYR A 138 -11.11 7.14 3.03
C TYR A 138 -12.38 7.59 3.75
N ALA A 139 -12.80 8.83 3.53
CA ALA A 139 -13.99 9.41 4.14
C ALA A 139 -14.61 10.42 3.19
N HIS A 140 -15.93 10.63 3.30
CA HIS A 140 -16.64 11.69 2.59
C HIS A 140 -16.25 13.03 3.23
N SER A 141 -15.16 13.64 2.75
CA SER A 141 -14.54 14.79 3.39
C SER A 141 -13.79 15.65 2.38
N ASN A 142 -13.73 16.95 2.64
CA ASN A 142 -12.88 17.89 1.91
C ASN A 142 -11.39 17.70 2.24
N CYS A 143 -11.07 17.01 3.34
CA CYS A 143 -9.70 16.69 3.70
C CYS A 143 -9.25 15.41 2.98
N THR A 144 -8.03 15.41 2.47
CA THR A 144 -7.46 14.22 1.81
C THR A 144 -7.23 13.09 2.83
N SER A 145 -7.18 11.84 2.37
CA SER A 145 -6.91 10.69 3.25
C SER A 145 -5.59 10.83 4.02
N ALA A 146 -4.59 11.50 3.46
CA ALA A 146 -3.32 11.78 4.13
C ALA A 146 -3.45 12.68 5.37
N GLN A 147 -4.55 13.42 5.52
CA GLN A 147 -4.86 14.26 6.69
C GLN A 147 -5.81 13.56 7.68
N GLY A 148 -6.36 12.40 7.30
CA GLY A 148 -7.31 11.62 8.09
C GLY A 148 -6.65 10.81 9.20
N LEU A 149 -7.38 9.84 9.74
CA LEU A 149 -6.87 8.93 10.76
C LEU A 149 -5.95 7.88 10.11
N TRP A 150 -4.79 7.64 10.72
CA TRP A 150 -3.85 6.60 10.30
C TRP A 150 -3.48 5.69 11.47
N LEU A 151 -3.39 4.39 11.18
CA LEU A 151 -2.82 3.39 12.06
C LEU A 151 -1.43 3.00 11.54
N GLU A 152 -0.45 2.98 12.43
CA GLU A 152 0.87 2.37 12.20
C GLU A 152 0.96 1.10 13.05
N PHE A 153 1.35 -0.01 12.42
CA PHE A 153 1.71 -1.24 13.09
C PHE A 153 3.20 -1.52 12.93
N ASP A 154 3.85 -1.83 14.05
CA ASP A 154 5.17 -2.44 14.15
C ASP A 154 5.00 -3.94 14.42
N ILE A 155 5.18 -4.77 13.39
CA ILE A 155 4.87 -6.19 13.54
C ILE A 155 5.83 -6.88 14.52
N LEU A 156 7.05 -6.37 14.68
CA LEU A 156 8.02 -6.90 15.63
C LEU A 156 7.56 -6.61 17.07
N GLY A 157 7.06 -5.40 17.32
CA GLY A 157 6.45 -5.03 18.60
C GLY A 157 5.23 -5.87 18.96
N LEU A 158 4.55 -6.40 17.94
CA LEU A 158 3.38 -7.28 18.05
C LEU A 158 3.75 -8.77 18.13
N GLY A 159 5.05 -9.11 18.19
CA GLY A 159 5.52 -10.49 18.28
C GLY A 159 5.41 -11.30 17.00
N ILE A 160 5.27 -10.64 15.84
CA ILE A 160 5.29 -11.27 14.53
C ILE A 160 6.74 -11.25 14.00
N ALA A 161 7.13 -12.33 13.30
CA ALA A 161 8.48 -12.47 12.77
C ALA A 161 8.81 -11.37 11.74
N PRO A 162 10.09 -10.97 11.60
CA PRO A 162 10.51 -10.04 10.57
C PRO A 162 10.10 -10.47 9.17
N ASN A 163 9.86 -9.51 8.28
CA ASN A 163 9.44 -9.65 6.89
C ASN A 163 8.09 -10.34 6.65
N THR A 164 7.38 -10.77 7.69
CA THR A 164 6.12 -11.53 7.56
C THR A 164 5.08 -10.84 6.66
N LEU A 165 4.97 -9.50 6.70
CA LEU A 165 4.01 -8.78 5.84
C LEU A 165 4.34 -8.91 4.35
N ILE A 166 5.62 -8.86 4.01
CA ILE A 166 6.11 -9.01 2.63
C ILE A 166 5.99 -10.46 2.20
N ASP A 167 6.40 -11.40 3.06
CA ASP A 167 6.25 -12.83 2.79
C ASP A 167 4.78 -13.20 2.54
N TRP A 168 3.86 -12.72 3.40
CA TRP A 168 2.43 -12.92 3.17
C TRP A 168 1.94 -12.25 1.89
N PHE A 169 2.46 -11.08 1.52
CA PHE A 169 2.12 -10.41 0.28
C PHE A 169 2.55 -11.24 -0.93
N ASP A 170 3.67 -11.94 -0.87
CA ASP A 170 4.20 -12.76 -1.98
C ASP A 170 3.57 -14.16 -2.00
N THR A 171 3.58 -14.88 -0.87
CA THR A 171 3.18 -16.29 -0.80
C THR A 171 1.75 -16.53 -0.35
N GLY A 172 1.09 -15.50 0.19
CA GLY A 172 -0.25 -15.59 0.78
C GLY A 172 -0.23 -15.69 2.31
N VAL A 173 -1.37 -15.33 2.91
CA VAL A 173 -1.58 -15.43 4.36
C VAL A 173 -1.95 -16.88 4.71
N PRO A 174 -1.26 -17.53 5.67
CA PRO A 174 -1.59 -18.89 6.09
C PRO A 174 -3.03 -19.02 6.60
N SER A 175 -3.72 -20.10 6.21
CA SER A 175 -5.10 -20.39 6.63
C SER A 175 -5.23 -20.79 8.10
N GLU A 176 -4.16 -21.36 8.69
CA GLU A 176 -4.14 -21.86 10.07
C GLU A 176 -3.68 -20.81 11.10
N GLN A 177 -4.02 -19.53 10.88
CA GLN A 177 -3.59 -18.46 11.75
C GLN A 177 -4.52 -18.33 12.97
N ASN A 178 -4.01 -18.68 14.16
CA ASN A 178 -4.78 -18.64 15.41
C ASN A 178 -4.66 -17.30 16.18
N SER A 179 -3.77 -16.39 15.75
CA SER A 179 -3.56 -15.10 16.41
C SER A 179 -4.51 -14.04 15.84
N ALA A 180 -5.30 -13.40 16.71
CA ALA A 180 -6.20 -12.31 16.32
C ALA A 180 -5.48 -11.15 15.64
N VAL A 181 -4.25 -10.82 16.10
CA VAL A 181 -3.41 -9.79 15.48
C VAL A 181 -3.04 -10.18 14.06
N ALA A 182 -2.58 -11.41 13.87
CA ALA A 182 -2.16 -11.88 12.56
C ALA A 182 -3.34 -12.00 11.58
N ILE A 183 -4.52 -12.43 12.05
CA ILE A 183 -5.75 -12.40 11.25
C ILE A 183 -6.07 -10.96 10.82
N ALA A 184 -6.00 -9.99 11.74
CA ALA A 184 -6.29 -8.59 11.44
C ALA A 184 -5.31 -8.01 10.41
N LEU A 185 -4.00 -8.19 10.61
CA LEU A 185 -2.98 -7.71 9.67
C LEU A 185 -3.06 -8.43 8.32
N GLY A 186 -3.32 -9.73 8.32
CA GLY A 186 -3.47 -10.55 7.13
C GLY A 186 -4.55 -10.04 6.19
N ARG A 187 -5.68 -9.52 6.70
CA ARG A 187 -6.73 -8.93 5.86
C ARG A 187 -6.26 -7.74 5.03
N TYR A 188 -5.36 -6.91 5.56
CA TYR A 188 -4.80 -5.78 4.82
C TYR A 188 -3.79 -6.23 3.76
N VAL A 189 -3.04 -7.29 4.04
CA VAL A 189 -2.16 -7.92 3.05
C VAL A 189 -2.98 -8.57 1.93
N GLU A 190 -4.07 -9.27 2.27
CA GLU A 190 -5.00 -9.85 1.29
C GLU A 190 -5.65 -8.79 0.39
N GLU A 191 -6.02 -7.62 0.92
CA GLU A 191 -6.51 -6.51 0.11
C GLU A 191 -5.48 -6.13 -0.98
N CYS A 192 -4.22 -5.97 -0.59
CA CYS A 192 -3.14 -5.68 -1.55
C CYS A 192 -2.98 -6.79 -2.59
N ARG A 193 -3.00 -8.06 -2.15
CA ARG A 193 -2.88 -9.22 -3.05
C ARG A 193 -4.03 -9.30 -4.05
N ARG A 194 -5.27 -9.13 -3.58
CA ARG A 194 -6.46 -9.12 -4.45
C ARG A 194 -6.41 -7.96 -5.44
N ALA A 195 -5.91 -6.81 -5.02
CA ALA A 195 -5.77 -5.65 -5.89
C ALA A 195 -4.78 -5.88 -7.03
N VAL A 196 -3.68 -6.60 -6.80
CA VAL A 196 -2.72 -7.01 -7.85
C VAL A 196 -3.35 -7.98 -8.86
N GLY A 197 -4.47 -8.60 -8.50
CA GLY A 197 -5.02 -9.74 -9.22
C GLY A 197 -4.16 -10.97 -8.97
N ASP A 198 -4.78 -12.13 -9.03
CA ASP A 198 -4.20 -13.46 -8.84
C ASP A 198 -3.12 -13.85 -9.89
N LEU A 199 -2.19 -12.96 -10.26
CA LEU A 199 -1.02 -13.26 -11.10
C LEU A 199 -0.07 -14.28 -10.43
N TRP A 200 -0.12 -14.40 -9.10
CA TRP A 200 0.52 -15.50 -8.35
C TRP A 200 -0.32 -16.79 -8.33
N TYR A 201 -1.65 -16.69 -8.42
CA TYR A 201 -2.53 -17.86 -8.38
C TYR A 201 -2.54 -18.62 -9.71
N GLN A 202 -2.38 -17.93 -10.85
CA GLN A 202 -2.26 -18.61 -12.15
C GLN A 202 -0.90 -19.28 -12.35
N SER A 203 0.19 -18.68 -11.88
CA SER A 203 1.54 -19.25 -11.99
C SER A 203 1.79 -20.42 -11.01
N LEU A 204 1.22 -20.40 -9.80
CA LEU A 204 1.25 -21.54 -8.87
C LEU A 204 0.34 -22.70 -9.31
N ILE A 205 -0.83 -22.43 -9.91
CA ILE A 205 -1.68 -23.48 -10.49
C ILE A 205 -1.02 -24.11 -11.73
N GLU A 206 -0.26 -23.37 -12.53
CA GLU A 206 0.48 -23.94 -13.66
C GLU A 206 1.67 -24.81 -13.23
N LEU A 207 2.35 -24.48 -12.14
CA LEU A 207 3.39 -25.33 -11.55
C LEU A 207 2.82 -26.64 -10.98
N ASP A 208 1.67 -26.60 -10.31
CA ASP A 208 1.03 -27.80 -9.73
C ASP A 208 0.42 -28.73 -10.81
N LYS A 209 0.06 -28.18 -11.98
CA LYS A 209 -0.33 -28.95 -13.17
C LYS A 209 0.86 -29.58 -13.91
N GLY A 210 2.08 -29.11 -13.66
CA GLY A 210 3.31 -29.67 -14.22
C GLY A 210 3.87 -30.88 -13.46
N PHE A 211 3.49 -31.06 -12.19
CA PHE A 211 3.91 -32.20 -11.35
C PHE A 211 2.97 -33.41 -11.43
N ASN A 212 1.80 -33.27 -12.06
CA ASN A 212 0.81 -34.34 -12.28
C ASN A 212 0.72 -34.80 -13.75
N ARG A 213 1.81 -34.67 -14.52
CA ARG A 213 1.95 -35.26 -15.87
C ARG A 213 3.13 -36.20 -15.95
#